data_AF-B9G8J4-F1
#
_entry.id   AF-B9G8J4-F1
#
_cell.length_a   1.000
_cell.length_b   1.000
_cell.length_c   1.000
_cell.angle_alpha   90.00
_cell.angle_beta   90.00
_cell.angle_gamma   90.00
#
_symmetry.space_group_name_H-M   'P 1'
#
loop_
_entity.id
_entity.type
_entity.pdbx_description
1 polymer ?
#
loop_
_entity_poly.entity_id
_entity_poly.type
_entity_poly.pdbx_seq_one_letter_code
_entity_poly.pdbx_strand_id
1 'polypeptide(L)' 'MEALIGIGKDLLKKPVARVNIDTGVHEPVDGEGTNEEALARFAKKLSEERRLRRNSLSSS' A
#
# COMPACT_ATOMS: atom_id res chain seq x y z
N MET A 1 22.81 -7.95 2.26
CA MET A 1 21.39 -8.10 1.85
C MET A 1 20.45 -8.10 3.06
N GLU A 2 20.74 -8.92 4.08
CA GLU A 2 19.90 -9.08 5.29
C GLU A 2 19.43 -7.78 5.95
N ALA A 3 20.30 -6.77 6.05
CA ALA A 3 19.94 -5.48 6.63
C ALA A 3 18.79 -4.78 5.89
N LEU A 4 18.79 -4.80 4.55
CA LEU A 4 17.73 -4.20 3.74
C LEU A 4 16.41 -4.98 3.84
N ILE A 5 16.50 -6.31 3.95
CA ILE A 5 15.34 -7.17 4.20
C ILE A 5 14.72 -6.83 5.57
N GLY A 6 15.55 -6.64 6.60
CA GLY A 6 15.11 -6.19 7.92
C GLY A 6 14.38 -4.84 7.86
N ILE A 7 15.02 -3.85 7.22
CA ILE A 7 14.41 -2.51 7.03
C ILE A 7 13.06 -2.61 6.31
N GLY A 8 12.95 -3.44 5.29
CA GLY A 8 11.69 -3.65 4.56
C GLY A 8 10.59 -4.26 5.45
N LYS A 9 10.93 -5.27 6.25
CA LYS A 9 10.00 -5.89 7.21
C LYS A 9 9.53 -4.89 8.27
N ASP A 10 10.44 -4.07 8.78
CA ASP A 10 10.10 -3.03 9.76
C ASP A 10 9.21 -1.95 9.15
N LEU A 11 9.47 -1.57 7.90
CA LEU A 11 8.68 -0.56 7.18
C LEU A 11 7.23 -0.97 6.99
N LEU A 12 6.94 -2.27 6.83
CA LEU A 12 5.57 -2.79 6.77
C LEU A 12 4.77 -2.49 8.05
N LYS A 13 5.43 -2.49 9.21
CA LYS A 13 4.80 -2.24 10.52
C LYS A 13 4.68 -0.76 10.86
N LYS A 14 5.36 0.13 10.14
CA LYS A 14 5.26 1.59 10.34
C LYS A 14 3.91 2.11 9.82
N PRO A 15 3.40 3.21 10.40
CA PRO A 15 2.22 3.88 9.89
C PRO A 15 2.45 4.36 8.46
N VAL A 16 1.36 4.46 7.70
CA VAL A 16 1.38 5.12 6.38
C VAL A 16 1.84 6.56 6.58
N ALA A 17 2.74 7.02 5.71
CA ALA A 17 3.26 8.37 5.74
C ALA A 17 3.14 9.03 4.37
N ARG A 18 2.94 10.36 4.36
CA ARG A 18 2.98 11.21 3.17
C ARG A 18 4.15 12.16 3.26
N VAL A 19 4.67 12.56 2.11
CA VAL A 19 5.68 13.61 2.05
C VAL A 19 5.00 14.95 2.21
N ASN A 20 5.42 15.72 3.20
CA ASN A 20 5.11 17.13 3.29
C ASN A 20 5.90 17.87 2.20
N ILE A 21 5.21 18.54 1.29
CA ILE A 21 5.84 19.14 0.09
C ILE A 21 6.72 20.34 0.45
N ASP A 22 6.37 21.06 1.51
CA ASP A 22 7.12 22.25 1.93
C ASP A 22 8.43 21.88 2.64
N THR A 23 8.44 20.77 3.39
CA THR A 23 9.58 20.35 4.21
C THR A 23 10.35 19.15 3.64
N GLY A 24 9.75 18.39 2.72
CA GLY A 24 10.28 17.13 2.18
C GLY A 24 10.25 15.97 3.17
N VAL A 25 9.70 16.16 4.38
CA VAL A 25 9.69 15.14 5.44
C VAL A 25 8.52 14.19 5.28
N HIS A 26 8.74 12.91 5.58
CA HIS A 26 7.67 11.92 5.66
C HIS A 26 6.93 12.03 7.00
N GLU A 27 5.65 12.38 6.94
CA GLU A 27 4.77 12.55 8.09
C GLU A 27 3.71 11.43 8.11
N PRO A 28 3.49 10.75 9.25
CA PRO A 28 2.42 9.77 9.39
C PRO A 28 1.05 10.37 9.07
N VAL A 29 0.17 9.57 8.48
CA VAL A 29 -1.22 9.95 8.23
C VAL A 29 -2.12 9.28 9.26
N ASP A 30 -2.77 10.08 10.08
CA ASP A 30 -3.68 9.59 11.12
C ASP A 30 -4.85 8.80 10.52
N GLY A 31 -5.14 7.64 11.13
CA GLY A 31 -6.26 6.78 10.74
C GLY A 31 -6.03 5.85 9.55
N GLU A 32 -4.95 5.99 8.79
CA GLU A 32 -4.65 5.13 7.63
C GLU A 32 -4.07 3.74 8.01
N GLY A 33 -3.64 3.59 9.26
CA GLY A 33 -3.04 2.37 9.79
C GLY A 33 -1.59 2.18 9.31
N THR A 34 -1.15 0.92 9.25
CA THR A 34 0.20 0.53 8.84
C THR A 34 0.34 0.35 7.33
N ASN A 35 1.58 0.38 6.84
CA ASN A 35 1.88 0.11 5.42
C ASN A 35 1.43 -1.30 4.99
N GLU A 36 1.57 -2.31 5.85
CA GLU A 36 1.08 -3.67 5.60
C GLU A 36 -0.44 -3.70 5.35
N GLU A 37 -1.22 -3.05 6.21
CA GLU A 37 -2.68 -2.98 6.06
C GLU A 37 -3.09 -2.21 4.80
N ALA A 38 -2.40 -1.10 4.50
CA ALA A 38 -2.63 -0.32 3.29
C ALA A 38 -2.33 -1.14 2.02
N LEU A 39 -1.23 -1.90 2.01
CA LEU A 39 -0.88 -2.80 0.89
C LEU A 39 -1.89 -3.94 0.75
N ALA A 40 -2.38 -4.51 1.84
CA ALA A 40 -3.43 -5.54 1.80
C ALA A 40 -4.75 -4.98 1.22
N ARG A 41 -5.16 -3.77 1.65
CA ARG A 41 -6.30 -3.05 1.09
C ARG A 41 -6.12 -2.78 -0.41
N PHE A 42 -4.92 -2.39 -0.83
CA PHE A 42 -4.59 -2.13 -2.23
C PHE A 42 -4.62 -3.42 -3.08
N ALA A 43 -4.02 -4.50 -2.60
CA ALA A 43 -4.05 -5.81 -3.26
C ALA A 43 -5.49 -6.31 -3.49
N LYS A 44 -6.38 -6.11 -2.50
CA LYS A 44 -7.81 -6.41 -2.66
C LYS A 44 -8.44 -5.61 -3.79
N LYS A 45 -8.22 -4.28 -3.84
CA LYS A 45 -8.75 -3.41 -4.91
C LYS A 45 -8.28 -3.88 -6.29
N LEU A 46 -6.99 -4.22 -6.43
CA LEU A 46 -6.44 -4.73 -7.69
C LEU A 46 -7.07 -6.07 -8.11
N SER A 47 -7.30 -6.98 -7.16
CA SER A 47 -7.96 -8.27 -7.40
C SER A 47 -9.39 -8.08 -7.89
N GLU A 48 -10.17 -7.22 -7.24
CA GLU A 48 -11.54 -6.91 -7.65
C GLU A 48 -11.59 -6.27 -9.04
N GLU A 49 -10.72 -5.31 -9.31
CA GLU A 49 -10.65 -4.66 -10.63
C GLU A 49 -10.32 -5.67 -11.74
N ARG A 50 -9.36 -6.56 -11.50
CA ARG A 50 -9.02 -7.63 -12.45
C ARG A 50 -10.21 -8.55 -12.73
N ARG A 51 -10.99 -8.90 -11.69
CA ARG A 51 -12.19 -9.72 -11.81
C ARG A 51 -13.26 -9.02 -12.63
N LEU A 52 -13.52 -7.73 -12.36
CA LEU A 52 -14.50 -6.93 -13.09
C LEU A 52 -14.18 -6.86 -14.58
N ARG A 53 -12.92 -6.56 -14.93
CA ARG A 53 -12.47 -6.51 -16.34
C ARG A 53 -12.61 -7.85 -17.06
N ARG A 54 -12.33 -8.95 -16.36
CA ARG A 54 -12.46 -10.28 -16.96
C ARG A 54 -13.92 -10.67 -17.17
N ASN A 55 -14.80 -10.30 -16.24
CA ASN A 55 -16.23 -10.53 -16.36
C ASN A 55 -16.82 -9.72 -17.52
N SER A 56 -16.46 -8.44 -17.68
CA SER A 56 -16.93 -7.63 -18.81
C SER A 56 -16.48 -8.17 -20.17
N LEU A 57 -15.28 -8.76 -20.24
CA LEU A 57 -14.78 -9.43 -21.46
C LEU A 57 -15.51 -10.74 -21.76
N SER A 58 -15.96 -11.48 -20.75
CA SER A 58 -16.72 -12.74 -20.94
C SER A 58 -18.19 -12.53 -21.30
N SER A 59 -18.70 -11.31 -21.11
CA SER A 59 -20.09 -10.93 -21.42
C SER A 59 -20.25 -10.26 -22.78
N SER A 60 -19.15 -10.14 -23.55
CA SER A 60 -19.12 -9.68 -24.95
C SER A 60 -18.89 -10.87 -25.87
#